data_AF-A0A8J8MDB1-F1
#
_entry.id   AF-A0A8J8MDB1-F1
#
_cell.length_a   1.000
_cell.length_b   1.000
_cell.length_c   1.000
_cell.angle_alpha   90.00
_cell.angle_beta   90.00
_cell.angle_gamma   90.00
#
_symmetry.space_group_name_H-M   'P 1'
#
loop_
_entity.id
_entity.type
_entity.pdbx_description
1 polymer ?
#
loop_
_entity_poly.entity_id
_entity_poly.type
_entity_poly.pdbx_seq_one_letter_code
_entity_poly.pdbx_strand_id
1 'polypeptide(L)'
;MKKISIIIVILIFIIVALNQIIGDKDLIIDKIKDTKSNKDIVLLFDEEKINLQFDNKEVGVKSIPKDLIDDYEYSLKIIGNYLLVGMINKKTVKYSSLTFLYLYDYIQNPITKIWSTDDELKKELFLKNYNTTNNTIIVDSDSSEVIIEYDEKIENKLMEFIKSIKEKDKKIQLEISNTVAYCIYDYDKDGQEELITKSIVTMGFSPLVDTYYSVYKIEDNGIQKVKSCFYSKDNTLEKYFKNFN
;
A
#
# COMPACT_ATOMS: atom_id res chain seq x y z
N MET A 1 -9.66 50.88 -12.33
CA MET A 1 -9.66 49.39 -12.25
C MET A 1 -8.65 48.80 -13.24
N LYS A 2 -7.33 48.94 -13.01
CA LYS A 2 -6.27 48.39 -13.91
C LYS A 2 -5.07 47.76 -13.17
N LYS A 3 -5.08 47.70 -11.82
CA LYS A 3 -3.95 47.20 -11.02
C LYS A 3 -3.97 45.69 -10.74
N ILE A 4 -5.11 45.03 -10.92
CA ILE A 4 -5.27 43.59 -10.59
C ILE A 4 -4.67 42.69 -11.68
N SER A 5 -4.74 43.09 -12.96
CA SER A 5 -4.20 42.28 -14.07
C SER A 5 -2.68 42.19 -14.11
N ILE A 6 -1.95 43.19 -13.60
CA ILE A 6 -0.47 43.18 -13.62
C ILE A 6 0.08 42.21 -12.56
N ILE A 7 -0.57 42.12 -11.40
CA ILE A 7 -0.13 41.23 -10.30
C ILE A 7 -0.32 39.75 -10.69
N ILE A 8 -1.42 39.41 -11.37
CA ILE A 8 -1.70 38.04 -11.82
C ILE A 8 -0.71 37.60 -12.91
N VAL A 9 -0.37 38.49 -13.84
CA VAL A 9 0.62 38.19 -14.90
C VAL A 9 2.02 38.00 -14.30
N ILE A 10 2.41 38.80 -13.31
CA ILE A 10 3.69 38.64 -12.61
C ILE A 10 3.72 37.32 -11.81
N LEU A 11 2.63 36.93 -11.16
CA LEU A 11 2.56 35.66 -10.42
C LEU A 11 2.70 34.44 -11.33
N ILE A 12 2.06 34.46 -12.50
CA ILE A 12 2.17 33.39 -13.51
C ILE A 12 3.58 33.33 -14.08
N PHE A 13 4.22 34.47 -14.35
CA PHE A 13 5.61 34.49 -14.82
C PHE A 13 6.59 33.99 -13.75
N ILE A 14 6.34 34.24 -12.46
CA ILE A 14 7.18 33.70 -11.37
C ILE A 14 7.02 32.18 -11.28
N ILE A 15 5.80 31.64 -11.43
CA ILE A 15 5.56 30.18 -11.44
C ILE A 15 6.24 29.53 -12.66
N VAL A 16 6.14 30.14 -13.84
CA VAL A 16 6.78 29.63 -15.07
C VAL A 16 8.31 29.78 -15.01
N ALA A 17 8.84 30.83 -14.40
CA ALA A 17 10.29 31.04 -14.23
C ALA A 17 10.90 30.13 -13.14
N LEU A 18 10.18 29.83 -12.06
CA LEU A 18 10.56 28.78 -11.11
C LEU A 18 10.60 27.41 -11.80
N ASN A 19 9.64 27.15 -12.69
CA ASN A 19 9.66 25.98 -13.59
C ASN A 19 10.70 26.08 -14.72
N GLN A 20 11.51 27.14 -14.82
CA GLN A 20 12.62 27.26 -15.79
C GLN A 20 14.03 27.26 -15.18
N ILE A 21 14.22 27.55 -13.89
CA ILE A 21 15.56 27.74 -13.28
C ILE A 21 16.22 26.47 -12.71
N ILE A 22 15.49 25.40 -12.46
CA ILE A 22 16.07 24.08 -12.13
C ILE A 22 16.56 23.43 -13.46
N GLY A 23 17.85 23.05 -13.58
CA GLY A 23 18.32 22.30 -14.75
C GLY A 23 17.62 20.95 -14.83
N ASP A 24 17.35 20.43 -16.04
CA ASP A 24 16.73 19.11 -16.33
C ASP A 24 15.82 18.59 -15.20
N LYS A 25 14.63 19.20 -15.12
CA LYS A 25 13.92 19.38 -13.86
C LYS A 25 13.32 18.11 -13.28
N ASP A 26 13.73 17.83 -12.05
CA ASP A 26 12.90 17.16 -11.05
C ASP A 26 11.45 17.68 -11.13
N LEU A 27 10.52 16.78 -11.45
CA LEU A 27 9.09 17.08 -11.44
C LEU A 27 8.57 16.90 -10.03
N ILE A 28 8.13 17.98 -9.38
CA ILE A 28 7.45 17.86 -8.08
C ILE A 28 6.09 17.19 -8.31
N ILE A 29 5.91 16.02 -7.69
CA ILE A 29 4.68 15.23 -7.74
C ILE A 29 3.72 15.71 -6.63
N ASP A 30 4.22 15.80 -5.41
CA ASP A 30 3.44 16.19 -4.24
C ASP A 30 4.34 16.90 -3.22
N LYS A 31 3.75 17.75 -2.39
CA LYS A 31 4.46 18.51 -1.35
C LYS A 31 3.57 18.73 -0.14
N ILE A 32 4.07 18.34 1.02
CA ILE A 32 3.45 18.63 2.31
C ILE A 32 4.43 19.43 3.19
N LYS A 33 3.88 20.35 3.97
CA LYS A 33 4.64 21.09 4.98
C LYS A 33 4.43 20.45 6.35
N ASP A 34 5.50 19.99 6.98
CA ASP A 34 5.43 19.58 8.37
C ASP A 34 5.29 20.82 9.26
N THR A 35 4.14 20.94 9.93
CA THR A 35 3.83 22.08 10.80
C THR A 35 4.62 22.05 12.10
N LYS A 36 5.13 20.89 12.55
CA LYS A 36 5.93 20.77 13.77
C LYS A 36 7.35 21.27 13.56
N SER A 37 8.02 20.82 12.49
CA SER A 37 9.41 21.22 12.20
C SER A 37 9.53 22.43 11.26
N ASN A 38 8.43 22.89 10.66
CA ASN A 38 8.38 23.94 9.64
C ASN A 38 9.27 23.60 8.42
N LYS A 39 9.39 22.31 8.09
CA LYS A 39 10.16 21.80 6.95
C LYS A 39 9.23 21.32 5.84
N ASP A 40 9.75 21.41 4.62
CA ASP A 40 9.09 20.90 3.43
C ASP A 40 9.48 19.44 3.19
N ILE A 41 8.46 18.61 2.94
CA ILE A 41 8.58 17.24 2.49
C ILE A 41 8.06 17.20 1.04
N VAL A 42 8.91 16.77 0.13
CA VAL A 42 8.63 16.82 -1.31
C VAL A 42 8.77 15.42 -1.89
N LEU A 43 7.74 14.96 -2.59
CA LEU A 43 7.84 13.81 -3.48
C LEU A 43 8.09 14.35 -4.89
N LEU A 44 9.18 13.90 -5.50
CA LEU A 44 9.56 14.33 -6.83
C LEU A 44 9.92 13.14 -7.70
N PHE A 45 9.88 13.36 -9.00
CA PHE A 45 10.39 12.45 -10.00
C PHE A 45 11.66 13.01 -10.61
N ASP A 46 12.75 12.27 -10.43
CA ASP A 46 14.07 12.53 -11.03
C ASP A 46 14.35 11.45 -12.07
N GLU A 47 14.20 11.80 -13.35
CA GLU A 47 14.40 11.04 -14.60
C GLU A 47 13.84 9.61 -14.70
N GLU A 48 14.17 8.72 -13.76
CA GLU A 48 13.78 7.30 -13.68
C GLU A 48 13.32 6.88 -12.27
N LYS A 49 13.29 7.81 -11.30
CA LYS A 49 13.05 7.49 -9.88
C LYS A 49 12.08 8.45 -9.23
N ILE A 50 11.20 7.87 -8.41
CA ILE A 50 10.42 8.59 -7.42
C ILE A 50 11.30 8.74 -6.19
N ASN A 51 11.56 10.00 -5.85
CA ASN A 51 12.43 10.40 -4.76
C ASN A 51 11.63 11.18 -3.72
N LEU A 52 11.87 10.82 -2.47
CA LEU A 52 11.41 11.58 -1.32
C LEU A 52 12.55 12.50 -0.90
N GLN A 53 12.28 13.80 -0.87
CA GLN A 53 13.17 14.79 -0.31
C GLN A 53 12.61 15.35 1.00
N PHE A 54 13.46 15.35 2.02
CA PHE A 54 13.21 16.03 3.28
C PHE A 54 14.29 17.07 3.49
N ASP A 55 13.92 18.36 3.53
CA ASP A 55 14.88 19.45 3.72
C ASP A 55 16.07 19.38 2.73
N ASN A 56 15.75 19.13 1.45
CA ASN A 56 16.68 18.93 0.33
C ASN A 56 17.61 17.71 0.44
N LYS A 57 17.33 16.75 1.33
CA LYS A 57 18.02 15.45 1.39
C LYS A 57 17.15 14.35 0.80
N GLU A 58 17.72 13.59 -0.12
CA GLU A 58 17.06 12.46 -0.78
C GLU A 58 17.08 11.20 0.10
N VAL A 59 15.92 10.52 0.17
CA VAL A 59 15.74 9.27 0.93
C VAL A 59 15.47 8.07 0.01
N GLY A 60 15.11 8.31 -1.25
CA GLY A 60 14.78 7.30 -2.25
C GLY A 60 13.50 6.51 -1.92
N VAL A 61 12.61 6.32 -2.90
CA VAL A 61 11.36 5.54 -2.72
C VAL A 61 11.34 4.32 -3.64
N LYS A 62 11.26 4.56 -4.95
CA LYS A 62 11.10 3.50 -5.96
C LYS A 62 11.51 4.00 -7.34
N SER A 63 12.11 3.13 -8.14
CA SER A 63 12.27 3.37 -9.58
C SER A 63 10.97 3.07 -10.30
N ILE A 64 10.44 4.05 -11.03
CA ILE A 64 9.27 3.90 -11.92
C ILE A 64 9.69 4.41 -13.29
N PRO A 65 9.48 3.64 -14.37
CA PRO A 65 9.71 4.12 -15.73
C PRO A 65 8.96 5.44 -15.99
N LYS A 66 9.65 6.41 -16.60
CA LYS A 66 9.13 7.77 -16.81
C LYS A 66 7.80 7.81 -17.56
N ASP A 67 7.62 6.91 -18.51
CA ASP A 67 6.41 6.75 -19.32
C ASP A 67 5.20 6.24 -18.53
N LEU A 68 5.42 5.70 -17.32
CA LEU A 68 4.37 5.17 -16.45
C LEU A 68 3.98 6.13 -15.33
N ILE A 69 4.65 7.28 -15.14
CA ILE A 69 4.40 8.17 -13.99
C ILE A 69 2.92 8.56 -13.90
N ASP A 70 2.34 8.98 -15.03
CA ASP A 70 0.95 9.44 -15.11
C ASP A 70 -0.07 8.31 -14.88
N ASP A 71 0.38 7.06 -14.94
CA ASP A 71 -0.42 5.88 -14.64
C ASP A 71 -0.60 5.67 -13.14
N TYR A 72 0.18 6.37 -12.31
CA TYR A 72 0.09 6.29 -10.87
C TYR A 72 -0.65 7.48 -10.25
N GLU A 73 -1.36 7.21 -9.17
CA GLU A 73 -1.73 8.18 -8.17
C GLU A 73 -0.68 8.20 -7.09
N TYR A 74 -0.31 9.37 -6.61
CA TYR A 74 0.67 9.54 -5.54
C TYR A 74 -0.01 10.23 -4.37
N SER A 75 0.39 9.86 -3.15
CA SER A 75 -0.01 10.59 -1.96
C SER A 75 1.11 10.68 -0.95
N LEU A 76 1.19 11.83 -0.30
CA LEU A 76 1.95 12.04 0.92
C LEU A 76 1.00 12.32 2.08
N LYS A 77 1.16 11.60 3.18
CA LYS A 77 0.41 11.88 4.42
C LYS A 77 1.29 11.76 5.65
N ILE A 78 1.22 12.76 6.52
CA ILE A 78 1.81 12.71 7.87
C ILE A 78 0.79 12.08 8.82
N ILE A 79 1.21 11.03 9.53
CA ILE A 79 0.40 10.32 10.52
C ILE A 79 1.22 10.28 11.81
N GLY A 80 0.91 11.18 12.75
CA GLY A 80 1.66 11.33 13.99
C GLY A 80 3.12 11.77 13.75
N ASN A 81 4.04 10.82 13.93
CA ASN A 81 5.48 10.98 13.75
C ASN A 81 6.00 10.30 12.47
N TYR A 82 5.10 9.77 11.66
CA TYR A 82 5.44 8.99 10.47
C TYR A 82 4.97 9.68 9.20
N LEU A 83 5.68 9.42 8.12
CA LEU A 83 5.33 9.83 6.78
C LEU A 83 4.95 8.60 5.97
N LEU A 84 3.72 8.56 5.49
CA LEU A 84 3.25 7.57 4.54
C LEU A 84 3.36 8.12 3.12
N VAL A 85 4.05 7.38 2.27
CA VAL A 85 4.14 7.61 0.83
C VAL A 85 3.37 6.49 0.12
N GLY A 86 2.32 6.85 -0.62
CA GLY A 86 1.50 5.90 -1.37
C GLY A 86 1.59 6.11 -2.87
N MET A 87 1.64 5.02 -3.63
CA MET A 87 1.60 5.02 -5.09
C MET A 87 0.61 3.95 -5.58
N ILE A 88 -0.42 4.32 -6.33
CA ILE A 88 -1.46 3.40 -6.83
C ILE A 88 -1.51 3.46 -8.35
N ASN A 89 -1.29 2.34 -9.05
CA ASN A 89 -1.50 2.29 -10.49
C ASN A 89 -3.00 2.35 -10.84
N LYS A 90 -3.42 3.38 -11.59
CA LYS A 90 -4.79 3.67 -12.03
C LYS A 90 -5.22 2.88 -13.27
N LYS A 91 -4.28 2.46 -14.12
CA LYS A 91 -4.57 1.84 -15.43
C LYS A 91 -4.79 0.33 -15.39
N THR A 92 -4.58 -0.28 -14.24
CA THR A 92 -4.67 -1.73 -14.03
C THR A 92 -6.13 -2.23 -13.92
N VAL A 93 -6.83 -2.27 -15.06
CA VAL A 93 -8.22 -2.76 -15.15
C VAL A 93 -8.30 -4.27 -15.42
N LYS A 94 -7.20 -4.95 -15.77
CA LYS A 94 -7.27 -6.36 -16.21
C LYS A 94 -6.81 -7.41 -15.19
N TYR A 95 -5.90 -7.07 -14.27
CA TYR A 95 -5.32 -8.05 -13.33
C TYR A 95 -5.10 -7.51 -11.91
N SER A 96 -5.90 -6.50 -11.51
CA SER A 96 -5.85 -5.76 -10.23
C SER A 96 -4.77 -4.68 -10.14
N SER A 97 -5.08 -3.60 -9.42
CA SER A 97 -4.19 -2.47 -9.21
C SER A 97 -2.90 -2.86 -8.47
N LEU A 98 -1.82 -2.11 -8.68
CA LEU A 98 -0.58 -2.27 -7.92
C LEU A 98 -0.40 -1.07 -7.03
N THR A 99 -0.42 -1.32 -5.72
CA THR A 99 -0.24 -0.33 -4.67
C THR A 99 1.11 -0.54 -3.99
N PHE A 100 1.90 0.52 -3.95
CA PHE A 100 3.13 0.59 -3.16
C PHE A 100 2.95 1.58 -2.04
N LEU A 101 3.20 1.13 -0.81
CA LEU A 101 3.21 1.99 0.36
C LEU A 101 4.57 1.91 1.05
N TYR A 102 5.05 3.05 1.51
CA TYR A 102 6.25 3.17 2.30
C TYR A 102 5.96 4.06 3.51
N LEU A 103 6.21 3.54 4.70
CA LEU A 103 6.10 4.29 5.95
C LEU A 103 7.51 4.58 6.46
N TYR A 104 7.79 5.86 6.69
CA TYR A 104 9.06 6.35 7.19
C TYR A 104 8.89 6.97 8.57
N ASP A 105 9.82 6.65 9.48
CA ASP A 105 10.09 7.52 10.62
C ASP A 105 10.92 8.69 10.10
N TYR A 106 10.28 9.84 9.94
CA TYR A 106 10.89 11.04 9.37
C TYR A 106 11.42 12.00 10.45
N ILE A 107 11.11 11.74 11.72
CA ILE A 107 11.63 12.53 12.85
C ILE A 107 13.06 12.08 13.18
N GLN A 108 13.36 10.79 12.99
CA GLN A 108 14.73 10.29 13.12
C GLN A 108 15.65 10.79 11.99
N ASN A 109 16.93 10.95 12.33
CA ASN A 109 17.99 11.24 11.37
C ASN A 109 19.09 10.17 11.49
N PRO A 110 19.34 9.35 10.45
CA PRO A 110 18.73 9.40 9.12
C PRO A 110 17.23 9.05 9.13
N ILE A 111 16.50 9.52 8.13
CA ILE A 111 15.12 9.10 7.88
C ILE A 111 15.14 7.62 7.51
N THR A 112 14.34 6.82 8.20
CA THR A 112 14.35 5.35 8.03
C THR A 112 13.00 4.84 7.60
N LYS A 113 12.98 3.99 6.55
CA LYS A 113 11.81 3.20 6.20
C LYS A 113 11.59 2.14 7.28
N ILE A 114 10.42 2.15 7.91
CA ILE A 114 10.07 1.19 8.97
C ILE A 114 9.08 0.11 8.49
N TRP A 115 8.37 0.36 7.39
CA TRP A 115 7.42 -0.60 6.82
C TRP A 115 7.11 -0.29 5.35
N SER A 116 6.76 -1.32 4.58
CA SER A 116 6.22 -1.16 3.23
C SER A 116 5.37 -2.35 2.82
N THR A 117 4.53 -2.16 1.79
CA THR A 117 3.81 -3.30 1.18
C THR A 117 4.77 -4.34 0.60
N ASP A 118 5.93 -3.93 0.08
CA ASP A 118 6.99 -4.86 -0.37
C ASP A 118 7.50 -5.77 0.76
N ASP A 119 7.45 -5.31 2.03
CA ASP A 119 7.81 -6.15 3.18
C ASP A 119 6.68 -7.14 3.51
N GLU A 120 5.41 -6.75 3.34
CA GLU A 120 4.26 -7.66 3.48
C GLU A 120 4.22 -8.73 2.39
N LEU A 121 4.58 -8.41 1.14
CA LEU A 121 4.63 -9.38 0.03
C LEU A 121 5.64 -10.52 0.28
N LYS A 122 6.64 -10.29 1.13
CA LYS A 122 7.64 -11.30 1.50
C LYS A 122 7.18 -12.21 2.64
N LYS A 123 6.04 -11.89 3.28
CA LYS A 123 5.54 -12.69 4.39
C LYS A 123 4.88 -13.95 3.87
N GLU A 124 5.10 -15.03 4.61
CA GLU A 124 4.60 -16.35 4.29
C GLU A 124 3.42 -16.65 5.20
N LEU A 125 2.28 -16.97 4.58
CA LEU A 125 1.11 -17.47 5.28
C LEU A 125 1.08 -18.99 5.14
N PHE A 126 0.83 -19.73 6.22
CA PHE A 126 0.88 -21.19 6.16
C PHE A 126 -0.47 -21.83 6.45
N LEU A 127 -0.84 -22.80 5.60
CA LEU A 127 -1.99 -23.65 5.87
C LEU A 127 -1.72 -24.47 7.13
N LYS A 128 -2.56 -24.27 8.14
CA LYS A 128 -2.53 -24.99 9.41
C LYS A 128 -3.47 -26.18 9.39
N ASN A 129 -4.70 -25.95 8.96
CA ASN A 129 -5.75 -26.96 8.93
C ASN A 129 -6.76 -26.69 7.81
N TYR A 130 -7.59 -27.68 7.48
CA TYR A 130 -8.73 -27.53 6.59
C TYR A 130 -9.87 -28.42 7.06
N ASN A 131 -11.10 -28.02 6.73
CA ASN A 131 -12.31 -28.76 7.04
C ASN A 131 -13.21 -28.78 5.79
N THR A 132 -13.53 -29.98 5.33
CA THR A 132 -14.35 -30.23 4.14
C THR A 132 -15.84 -30.24 4.46
N THR A 133 -16.23 -30.33 5.74
CA THR A 133 -17.65 -30.29 6.12
C THR A 133 -18.22 -28.88 6.02
N ASN A 134 -17.39 -27.86 6.26
CA ASN A 134 -17.79 -26.46 6.25
C ASN A 134 -17.02 -25.63 5.19
N ASN A 135 -16.26 -26.29 4.32
CA ASN A 135 -15.46 -25.69 3.27
C ASN A 135 -14.52 -24.57 3.74
N THR A 136 -13.76 -24.84 4.81
CA THR A 136 -12.80 -23.84 5.34
C THR A 136 -11.35 -24.30 5.37
N ILE A 137 -10.45 -23.33 5.26
CA ILE A 137 -9.03 -23.46 5.52
C ILE A 137 -8.68 -22.52 6.68
N ILE A 138 -7.86 -23.02 7.61
CA ILE A 138 -7.26 -22.24 8.69
C ILE A 138 -5.81 -21.98 8.30
N VAL A 139 -5.43 -20.71 8.31
CA VAL A 139 -4.10 -20.23 7.95
C VAL A 139 -3.50 -19.51 9.16
N ASP A 140 -2.25 -19.82 9.49
CA ASP A 140 -1.50 -19.05 10.48
C ASP A 140 -1.04 -17.73 9.85
N SER A 141 -1.35 -16.62 10.51
CA SER A 141 -0.82 -15.28 10.18
C SER A 141 -0.08 -14.70 11.39
N ASP A 142 0.74 -13.66 11.17
CA ASP A 142 1.58 -13.01 12.18
C ASP A 142 0.85 -12.66 13.49
N SER A 143 -0.45 -12.34 13.41
CA SER A 143 -1.23 -11.83 14.55
C SER A 143 -2.38 -12.74 14.99
N SER A 144 -2.82 -13.69 14.16
CA SER A 144 -3.94 -14.59 14.49
C SER A 144 -4.07 -15.75 13.50
N GLU A 145 -4.81 -16.78 13.91
CA GLU A 145 -5.42 -17.69 12.94
C GLU A 145 -6.45 -16.93 12.11
N VAL A 146 -6.40 -17.10 10.79
CA VAL A 146 -7.37 -16.54 9.85
C VAL A 146 -7.99 -17.65 9.03
N ILE A 147 -9.27 -17.47 8.68
CA ILE A 147 -10.08 -18.49 8.03
C ILE A 147 -10.37 -18.04 6.61
N ILE A 148 -10.20 -18.95 5.67
CA ILE A 148 -10.64 -18.82 4.27
C ILE A 148 -11.84 -19.77 4.09
N GLU A 149 -12.90 -19.29 3.46
CA GLU A 149 -14.06 -20.08 3.03
C GLU A 149 -13.90 -20.30 1.51
N TYR A 150 -14.09 -21.53 1.03
CA TYR A 150 -13.95 -21.85 -0.40
C TYR A 150 -15.24 -22.42 -1.00
N ASP A 151 -15.40 -22.26 -2.31
CA ASP A 151 -16.54 -22.78 -3.07
C ASP A 151 -16.42 -24.31 -3.27
N GLU A 152 -17.51 -25.05 -3.11
CA GLU A 152 -17.62 -26.49 -3.41
C GLU A 152 -17.09 -26.82 -4.82
N LYS A 153 -17.27 -25.93 -5.79
CA LYS A 153 -16.81 -26.11 -7.18
C LYS A 153 -15.29 -26.25 -7.29
N ILE A 154 -14.53 -25.68 -6.36
CA ILE A 154 -13.06 -25.78 -6.34
C ILE A 154 -12.53 -26.81 -5.35
N GLU A 155 -13.39 -27.35 -4.47
CA GLU A 155 -13.01 -28.27 -3.39
C GLU A 155 -12.17 -29.45 -3.88
N ASN A 156 -12.65 -30.18 -4.89
CA ASN A 156 -11.93 -31.37 -5.39
C ASN A 156 -10.49 -31.04 -5.82
N LYS A 157 -10.32 -29.97 -6.60
CA LYS A 157 -9.00 -29.52 -7.08
C LYS A 157 -8.13 -29.00 -5.94
N LEU A 158 -8.72 -28.32 -4.97
CA LEU A 158 -8.06 -27.81 -3.78
C LEU A 158 -7.55 -28.96 -2.91
N MET A 159 -8.38 -29.98 -2.67
CA MET A 159 -8.02 -31.15 -1.86
C MET A 159 -6.97 -32.03 -2.57
N GLU A 160 -7.06 -32.21 -3.88
CA GLU A 160 -6.01 -32.87 -4.68
C GLU A 160 -4.66 -32.15 -4.52
N PHE A 161 -4.66 -30.82 -4.62
CA PHE A 161 -3.46 -30.03 -4.40
C PHE A 161 -2.90 -30.22 -2.98
N ILE A 162 -3.72 -30.02 -1.95
CA ILE A 162 -3.30 -30.16 -0.55
C ILE A 162 -2.71 -31.56 -0.28
N LYS A 163 -3.37 -32.61 -0.78
CA LYS A 163 -2.90 -33.99 -0.66
C LYS A 163 -1.54 -34.19 -1.33
N SER A 164 -1.37 -33.70 -2.56
CA SER A 164 -0.13 -33.85 -3.33
C SER A 164 1.09 -33.17 -2.68
N ILE A 165 0.88 -32.09 -1.92
CA ILE A 165 1.95 -31.39 -1.21
C ILE A 165 2.26 -32.08 0.12
N LYS A 166 1.24 -32.57 0.85
CA LYS A 166 1.43 -33.34 2.09
C LYS A 166 2.16 -34.67 1.85
N GLU A 167 1.89 -35.35 0.74
CA GLU A 167 2.63 -36.57 0.34
C GLU A 167 4.13 -36.31 0.13
N LYS A 168 4.52 -35.06 -0.12
CA LYS A 168 5.91 -34.63 -0.29
C LYS A 168 6.53 -34.09 1.02
N ASP A 169 5.83 -34.21 2.15
CA ASP A 169 6.21 -33.67 3.46
C ASP A 169 6.59 -32.18 3.44
N LYS A 170 5.85 -31.40 2.64
CA LYS A 170 6.04 -29.95 2.51
C LYS A 170 4.93 -29.19 3.21
N LYS A 171 5.28 -28.07 3.83
CA LYS A 171 4.31 -27.08 4.28
C LYS A 171 3.63 -26.44 3.06
N ILE A 172 2.33 -26.19 3.17
CA ILE A 172 1.57 -25.49 2.15
C ILE A 172 1.58 -24.01 2.49
N GLN A 173 2.20 -23.24 1.61
CA GLN A 173 2.34 -21.80 1.72
C GLN A 173 1.30 -21.09 0.86
N LEU A 174 0.75 -20.02 1.41
CA LEU A 174 -0.04 -19.04 0.71
C LEU A 174 0.82 -17.78 0.55
N GLU A 175 0.74 -17.19 -0.63
CA GLU A 175 1.56 -16.06 -1.05
C GLU A 175 0.67 -14.83 -1.22
N ILE A 176 1.04 -13.73 -0.58
CA ILE A 176 0.46 -12.43 -0.88
C ILE A 176 1.05 -11.96 -2.21
N SER A 177 0.30 -12.09 -3.31
CA SER A 177 0.80 -11.85 -4.65
C SER A 177 1.02 -10.37 -4.93
N ASN A 178 0.10 -9.53 -4.45
CA ASN A 178 0.15 -8.09 -4.64
C ASN A 178 -0.81 -7.36 -3.70
N THR A 179 -0.45 -6.12 -3.31
CA THR A 179 -1.38 -5.17 -2.69
C THR A 179 -2.07 -4.38 -3.79
N VAL A 180 -3.40 -4.38 -3.77
CA VAL A 180 -4.21 -3.79 -4.84
C VAL A 180 -4.75 -2.42 -4.50
N ALA A 181 -5.02 -2.18 -3.22
CA ALA A 181 -5.54 -0.90 -2.76
C ALA A 181 -5.19 -0.69 -1.29
N TYR A 182 -5.30 0.56 -0.86
CA TYR A 182 -5.29 0.91 0.55
C TYR A 182 -6.30 2.03 0.81
N CYS A 183 -6.70 2.17 2.07
CA CYS A 183 -7.42 3.34 2.55
C CYS A 183 -6.94 3.68 3.96
N ILE A 184 -7.22 4.90 4.38
CA ILE A 184 -7.01 5.33 5.76
C ILE A 184 -8.37 5.69 6.33
N TYR A 185 -8.76 5.00 7.41
CA TYR A 185 -10.11 5.08 7.94
C TYR A 185 -10.15 4.63 9.40
N ASP A 186 -10.90 5.36 10.23
CA ASP A 186 -11.21 4.99 11.62
C ASP A 186 -12.21 3.81 11.64
N TYR A 187 -11.68 2.58 11.58
CA TYR A 187 -12.50 1.38 11.34
C TYR A 187 -13.24 0.90 12.59
N ASP A 188 -12.63 1.06 13.77
CA ASP A 188 -13.20 0.64 15.04
C ASP A 188 -13.97 1.77 15.76
N LYS A 189 -13.97 2.98 15.17
CA LYS A 189 -14.69 4.17 15.65
C LYS A 189 -14.16 4.69 16.99
N ASP A 190 -12.87 4.51 17.23
CA ASP A 190 -12.19 5.02 18.42
C ASP A 190 -11.67 6.46 18.24
N GLY A 191 -11.81 7.03 17.04
CA GLY A 191 -11.36 8.37 16.67
C GLY A 191 -9.94 8.43 16.12
N GLN A 192 -9.26 7.28 15.99
CA GLN A 192 -7.94 7.16 15.36
C GLN A 192 -8.10 6.51 13.98
N GLU A 193 -7.38 7.02 12.99
CA GLU A 193 -7.44 6.42 11.65
C GLU A 193 -6.44 5.27 11.50
N GLU A 194 -6.87 4.16 10.93
CA GLU A 194 -6.01 3.03 10.59
C GLU A 194 -5.67 2.96 9.11
N LEU A 195 -4.47 2.42 8.83
CA LEU A 195 -4.12 2.01 7.48
C LEU A 195 -4.73 0.64 7.22
N ILE A 196 -5.57 0.53 6.18
CA ILE A 196 -6.18 -0.72 5.76
C ILE A 196 -5.66 -1.04 4.35
N THR A 197 -5.04 -2.21 4.18
CA THR A 197 -4.57 -2.68 2.87
C THR A 197 -5.43 -3.82 2.37
N LYS A 198 -5.72 -3.81 1.07
CA LYS A 198 -6.36 -4.91 0.34
C LYS A 198 -5.31 -5.58 -0.53
N SER A 199 -5.07 -6.86 -0.32
CA SER A 199 -4.12 -7.65 -1.09
C SER A 199 -4.79 -8.89 -1.69
N ILE A 200 -4.19 -9.45 -2.74
CA ILE A 200 -4.58 -10.74 -3.29
C ILE A 200 -3.64 -11.80 -2.73
N VAL A 201 -4.21 -12.95 -2.36
CA VAL A 201 -3.50 -14.11 -1.87
C VAL A 201 -3.80 -15.30 -2.76
N THR A 202 -2.78 -16.08 -3.04
CA THR A 202 -2.86 -17.30 -3.84
C THR A 202 -2.20 -18.46 -3.11
N MET A 203 -2.53 -19.70 -3.48
CA MET A 203 -1.91 -20.90 -2.90
C MET A 203 -1.21 -21.72 -3.98
N GLY A 204 -0.05 -21.25 -4.44
CA GLY A 204 0.72 -21.90 -5.50
C GLY A 204 -0.13 -22.18 -6.75
N PHE A 205 -0.10 -23.42 -7.24
CA PHE A 205 -0.90 -23.86 -8.40
C PHE A 205 -2.33 -24.31 -8.06
N SER A 206 -2.80 -24.06 -6.83
CA SER A 206 -4.19 -24.31 -6.44
C SER A 206 -5.16 -23.33 -7.11
N PRO A 207 -6.43 -23.70 -7.34
CA PRO A 207 -7.46 -22.74 -7.75
C PRO A 207 -7.83 -21.72 -6.66
N LEU A 208 -7.28 -21.83 -5.45
CA LEU A 208 -7.58 -20.92 -4.36
C LEU A 208 -6.93 -19.55 -4.58
N VAL A 209 -7.78 -18.55 -4.80
CA VAL A 209 -7.43 -17.13 -4.85
C VAL A 209 -8.45 -16.39 -4.01
N ASP A 210 -7.99 -15.54 -3.09
CA ASP A 210 -8.88 -14.71 -2.29
C ASP A 210 -8.25 -13.35 -1.98
N THR A 211 -9.09 -12.41 -1.57
CA THR A 211 -8.66 -11.10 -1.08
C THR A 211 -8.35 -11.19 0.42
N TYR A 212 -7.20 -10.65 0.81
CA TYR A 212 -6.74 -10.57 2.18
C TYR A 212 -6.66 -9.11 2.62
N TYR A 213 -7.37 -8.77 3.68
CA TYR A 213 -7.31 -7.46 4.31
C TYR A 213 -6.37 -7.49 5.50
N SER A 214 -5.56 -6.45 5.64
CA SER A 214 -4.77 -6.18 6.83
C SER A 214 -5.07 -4.78 7.34
N VAL A 215 -5.24 -4.67 8.65
CA VAL A 215 -5.51 -3.41 9.36
C VAL A 215 -4.32 -3.12 10.26
N TYR A 216 -3.78 -1.92 10.14
CA TYR A 216 -2.61 -1.47 10.88
C TYR A 216 -2.92 -0.22 11.68
N LYS A 217 -2.55 -0.24 12.97
CA LYS A 217 -2.46 0.97 13.78
C LYS A 217 -1.06 1.56 13.63
N ILE A 218 -0.99 2.87 13.46
CA ILE A 218 0.25 3.65 13.40
C ILE A 218 0.31 4.47 14.67
N GLU A 219 1.15 4.05 15.61
CA GLU A 219 1.30 4.63 16.94
C GLU A 219 2.73 5.16 17.13
N ASP A 220 3.00 5.86 18.22
CA ASP A 220 4.32 6.45 18.50
C ASP A 220 5.48 5.44 18.44
N ASN A 221 5.22 4.14 18.68
CA ASN A 221 6.22 3.06 18.64
C ASN A 221 6.38 2.38 17.27
N GLY A 222 5.61 2.79 16.26
CA GLY A 222 5.73 2.30 14.89
C GLY A 222 4.39 1.88 14.30
N ILE A 223 4.42 0.85 13.47
CA ILE A 223 3.24 0.30 12.81
C ILE A 223 3.03 -1.15 13.28
N GLN A 224 1.79 -1.46 13.67
CA GLN A 224 1.41 -2.79 14.12
C GLN A 224 0.18 -3.28 13.39
N LYS A 225 0.25 -4.50 12.86
CA LYS A 225 -0.92 -5.21 12.33
C LYS A 225 -1.81 -5.64 13.49
N VAL A 226 -3.04 -5.12 13.55
CA VAL A 226 -3.99 -5.39 14.64
C VAL A 226 -5.08 -6.37 14.25
N LYS A 227 -5.43 -6.43 12.95
CA LYS A 227 -6.41 -7.37 12.42
C LYS A 227 -6.01 -7.81 11.02
N SER A 228 -6.33 -9.05 10.69
CA SER A 228 -6.39 -9.49 9.31
C SER A 228 -7.55 -10.44 9.08
N CYS A 229 -8.09 -10.45 7.86
CA CYS A 229 -9.16 -11.36 7.48
C CYS A 229 -9.20 -11.55 5.96
N PHE A 230 -9.70 -12.71 5.56
CA PHE A 230 -9.99 -13.00 4.16
C PHE A 230 -11.40 -12.54 3.80
N TYR A 231 -11.58 -12.07 2.56
CA TYR A 231 -12.87 -11.59 2.05
C TYR A 231 -13.94 -12.66 2.12
N SER A 232 -13.59 -13.91 1.82
CA SER A 232 -14.51 -15.04 1.92
C SER A 232 -15.14 -15.17 3.31
N LYS A 233 -14.40 -14.80 4.37
CA LYS A 233 -14.82 -14.91 5.77
C LYS A 233 -15.51 -13.66 6.29
N ASP A 234 -14.97 -12.48 5.96
CA ASP A 234 -15.46 -11.17 6.40
C ASP A 234 -15.14 -10.13 5.32
N ASN A 235 -16.18 -9.67 4.62
CA ASN A 235 -16.07 -8.67 3.56
C ASN A 235 -16.44 -7.25 4.02
N THR A 236 -16.61 -7.02 5.33
CA THR A 236 -17.07 -5.72 5.85
C THR A 236 -16.09 -4.58 5.53
N LEU A 237 -14.80 -4.89 5.37
CA LEU A 237 -13.76 -3.93 5.01
C LEU A 237 -13.85 -3.48 3.54
N GLU A 238 -14.47 -4.26 2.66
CA GLU A 238 -14.57 -3.94 1.22
C GLU A 238 -15.28 -2.61 0.97
N LYS A 239 -16.24 -2.24 1.84
CA LYS A 239 -17.00 -1.01 1.69
C LYS A 239 -16.14 0.26 1.75
N TYR A 240 -14.96 0.20 2.37
CA TYR A 240 -14.05 1.34 2.50
C TYR A 240 -13.23 1.60 1.23
N PHE A 241 -13.14 0.62 0.33
CA PHE A 241 -12.40 0.73 -0.93
C PHE A 241 -13.26 1.21 -2.11
N LYS A 242 -14.58 1.31 -1.94
CA LYS A 242 -15.54 1.58 -3.03
C LYS A 242 -15.48 3.01 -3.60
N ASN A 243 -14.73 3.92 -2.98
CA ASN A 243 -14.61 5.32 -3.41
C ASN A 243 -13.37 5.61 -4.28
N PHE A 244 -12.61 4.59 -4.67
CA PHE A 244 -11.36 4.74 -5.45
C PHE A 244 -11.49 4.36 -6.95
N ASN A 245 -12.71 4.39 -7.51
CA ASN A 245 -12.97 4.16 -8.95
C ASN A 245 -13.42 5.44 -9.66
#